data_AF-A0A961PK27-F1
#
_entry.id   AF-A0A961PK27-F1
#
_cell.length_a   1.000
_cell.length_b   1.000
_cell.length_c   1.000
_cell.angle_alpha   90.00
_cell.angle_beta   90.00
_cell.angle_gamma   90.00
#
_symmetry.space_group_name_H-M   'P 1'
#
loop_
_entity.id
_entity.type
_entity.pdbx_description
1 polymer ?
#
loop_
_entity_poly.entity_id
_entity_poly.type
_entity_poly.pdbx_seq_one_letter_code
_entity_poly.pdbx_strand_id
1 'polypeptide(L)'
;MNYADVFTRLSSDTPPEHLKPAGAPFAIATALTLLTKIVGLPLAAFDCPPPKLAQMFPSDHVPEIAVPVFRGDLTRYQSWRRLLLDCQMLETGCAVDPDPIAGLQRLARIYIGRSAPSHFYDLRRTLPEGIAPCQLDRDLSVAIFLQLDGRFRNAFRNSISIMDRLQDVPVAKSTGLLPSERIGGLPKEYDHVFFAPLPEPLKSEYDALPRPEQNAIAFVHRVARMEGLVLAGQPIGLKDLGAPAVVEALRQVDPADLGFSRPSKANYIKYVNRVEFRKNGGIRKCYVPPEDPVERDWKRLFNEIREHVMSPAPFSLSNVAKLAKQDGLGPGELTRQWFRETENSLPTKRASGFRAGCYRLDDLRATQVSPELLPQDGTGIHRPTTNTNQFTQNGSNPPATSPWSLAVAAASSAGS
;
A
#
# COMPACT_ATOMS: atom_id res chain seq x y z
N MET A 1 29.96 21.82 -24.08
CA MET A 1 30.61 22.05 -22.76
C MET A 1 32.05 22.44 -23.02
N ASN A 2 32.56 23.50 -22.40
CA ASN A 2 33.99 23.79 -22.42
C ASN A 2 34.68 22.99 -21.31
N TYR A 3 35.37 21.91 -21.65
CA TYR A 3 35.96 21.00 -20.68
C TYR A 3 37.09 21.63 -19.85
N ALA A 4 37.88 22.53 -20.46
CA ALA A 4 38.98 23.21 -19.77
C ALA A 4 38.46 24.21 -18.73
N ASP A 5 37.40 24.96 -19.06
CA ASP A 5 36.75 25.87 -18.11
C ASP A 5 36.14 25.10 -16.92
N VAL A 6 35.40 24.02 -17.19
CA VAL A 6 34.83 23.17 -16.14
C VAL A 6 35.92 22.60 -15.22
N PHE A 7 37.03 22.11 -15.78
CA PHE A 7 38.18 21.64 -14.99
C PHE A 7 38.73 22.75 -14.08
N THR A 8 38.95 23.94 -14.64
CA THR A 8 39.46 25.11 -13.89
C THR A 8 38.54 25.47 -12.73
N ARG A 9 37.23 25.54 -12.97
CA ARG A 9 36.23 25.82 -11.92
C ARG A 9 36.19 24.75 -10.84
N LEU A 10 36.28 23.47 -11.22
CA LEU A 10 36.29 22.35 -10.26
C LEU A 10 37.56 22.31 -9.41
N SER A 11 38.67 22.87 -9.89
CA SER A 11 39.95 22.98 -9.17
C SER A 11 40.09 24.27 -8.36
N SER A 12 39.09 25.15 -8.38
CA SER A 12 39.10 26.39 -7.57
C SER A 12 38.73 26.11 -6.11
N ASP A 13 38.99 27.09 -5.24
CA ASP A 13 38.58 27.05 -3.83
C ASP A 13 37.06 27.01 -3.64
N THR A 14 36.28 27.38 -4.67
CA THR A 14 34.81 27.40 -4.66
C THR A 14 34.22 26.66 -5.86
N PRO A 15 34.25 25.32 -5.87
CA PRO A 15 33.74 24.53 -6.98
C PRO A 15 32.24 24.76 -7.25
N PRO A 16 31.77 24.67 -8.50
CA PRO A 16 30.38 24.95 -8.84
C PRO A 16 29.38 24.02 -8.14
N GLU A 17 28.44 24.60 -7.40
CA GLU A 17 27.42 23.86 -6.63
C GLU A 17 26.54 22.96 -7.51
N HIS A 18 26.20 23.41 -8.72
CA HIS A 18 25.33 22.66 -9.63
C HIS A 18 25.97 21.37 -10.15
N LEU A 19 27.30 21.20 -10.04
CA LEU A 19 28.02 19.99 -10.44
C LEU A 19 28.19 18.98 -9.31
N LYS A 20 27.96 19.37 -8.04
CA LYS A 20 28.05 18.45 -6.89
C LYS A 20 27.23 17.16 -7.04
N PRO A 21 26.03 17.16 -7.65
CA PRO A 21 25.27 15.94 -7.87
C PRO A 21 25.97 14.90 -8.76
N ALA A 22 26.92 15.30 -9.62
CA ALA A 22 27.72 14.36 -10.42
C ALA A 22 28.79 13.64 -9.58
N GLY A 23 29.31 14.27 -8.53
CA GLY A 23 30.34 13.72 -7.67
C GLY A 23 31.17 14.79 -6.96
N ALA A 24 32.14 14.34 -6.16
CA ALA A 24 33.09 15.25 -5.52
C ALA A 24 33.91 16.01 -6.59
N PRO A 25 34.16 17.33 -6.44
CA PRO A 25 34.87 18.12 -7.44
C PRO A 25 36.23 17.52 -7.85
N PHE A 26 37.01 17.05 -6.88
CA PHE A 26 38.27 16.35 -7.13
C PHE A 26 38.11 15.09 -8.01
N ALA A 27 37.06 14.31 -7.80
CA ALA A 27 36.81 13.11 -8.59
C ALA A 27 36.42 13.44 -10.03
N ILE A 28 35.62 14.50 -10.23
CA ILE A 28 35.26 14.98 -11.57
C ILE A 28 36.49 15.54 -12.29
N ALA A 29 37.30 16.37 -11.62
CA ALA A 29 38.55 16.90 -12.17
C ALA A 29 39.52 15.76 -12.55
N THR A 30 39.66 14.75 -11.69
CA THR A 30 40.46 13.55 -11.99
C THR A 30 39.93 12.80 -13.21
N ALA A 31 38.61 12.67 -13.36
CA ALA A 31 38.00 12.03 -14.51
C ALA A 31 38.29 12.80 -15.82
N LEU A 32 38.31 14.13 -15.78
CA LEU A 32 38.69 15.00 -16.91
C LEU A 32 40.20 14.87 -17.25
N THR A 33 41.08 14.77 -16.25
CA THR A 33 42.51 14.48 -16.49
C THR A 33 42.70 13.11 -17.15
N LEU A 34 41.95 12.09 -16.71
CA LEU A 34 41.98 10.78 -17.36
C LEU A 34 41.44 10.84 -18.80
N LEU A 35 40.41 11.64 -19.07
CA LEU A 35 39.91 11.86 -20.42
C LEU A 35 41.02 12.39 -21.34
N THR A 36 41.78 13.39 -20.90
CA THR A 36 42.96 13.92 -21.63
C THR A 36 43.97 12.82 -21.95
N LYS A 37 44.28 11.97 -20.96
CA LYS A 37 45.23 10.85 -21.13
C LYS A 37 44.73 9.81 -22.14
N ILE A 38 43.43 9.53 -22.15
CA ILE A 38 42.81 8.53 -23.02
C ILE A 38 42.73 9.03 -24.47
N VAL A 39 42.29 10.27 -24.68
CA VAL A 39 42.10 10.83 -26.02
C VAL A 39 43.37 11.42 -26.63
N GLY A 40 44.41 11.65 -25.81
CA GLY A 40 45.67 12.24 -26.24
C GLY A 40 45.58 13.72 -26.62
N LEU A 41 44.50 14.41 -26.23
CA LEU A 41 44.27 15.83 -26.52
C LEU A 41 44.09 16.62 -25.23
N PRO A 42 44.66 17.83 -25.10
CA PRO A 42 44.39 18.70 -23.96
C PRO A 42 42.90 19.09 -23.93
N LEU A 43 42.35 19.29 -22.72
CA LEU A 43 40.92 19.63 -22.54
C LEU A 43 40.48 20.86 -23.33
N ALA A 44 41.38 21.83 -23.56
CA ALA A 44 41.09 23.04 -24.33
C ALA A 44 40.88 22.76 -25.84
N ALA A 45 41.47 21.68 -26.36
CA ALA A 45 41.31 21.24 -27.75
C ALA A 45 40.26 20.12 -27.89
N PHE A 46 39.70 19.63 -26.79
CA PHE A 46 38.72 18.56 -26.79
C PHE A 46 37.29 19.10 -26.91
N ASP A 47 36.72 18.99 -28.11
CA ASP A 47 35.32 19.31 -28.37
C ASP A 47 34.51 18.04 -28.66
N CYS A 48 33.60 17.72 -27.74
CA CYS A 48 32.75 16.53 -27.84
C CYS A 48 31.34 16.85 -27.33
N PRO A 49 30.46 17.40 -28.17
CA PRO A 49 29.10 17.73 -27.75
C PRO A 49 28.26 16.47 -27.45
N PRO A 50 27.22 16.57 -26.60
CA PRO A 50 26.22 15.51 -26.44
C PRO A 50 25.59 15.08 -27.78
N PRO A 51 25.30 13.79 -28.03
CA PRO A 51 25.62 12.61 -27.22
C PRO A 51 26.95 11.93 -27.61
N LYS A 52 27.84 12.61 -28.35
CA LYS A 52 29.05 12.00 -28.95
C LYS A 52 29.99 11.38 -27.92
N LEU A 53 30.10 11.96 -26.72
CA LEU A 53 30.96 11.42 -25.67
C LEU A 53 30.50 10.02 -25.23
N ALA A 54 29.19 9.81 -25.11
CA ALA A 54 28.61 8.51 -24.75
C ALA A 54 28.73 7.47 -25.85
N GLN A 55 28.83 7.90 -27.12
CA GLN A 55 29.09 7.02 -28.27
C GLN A 55 30.56 6.63 -28.35
N MET A 56 31.47 7.57 -28.12
CA MET A 56 32.91 7.33 -28.11
C MET A 56 33.35 6.42 -26.96
N PHE A 57 32.63 6.48 -25.84
CA PHE A 57 32.85 5.63 -24.67
C PHE A 57 31.57 4.81 -24.41
N PRO A 58 31.39 3.63 -25.03
CA PRO A 58 30.21 2.78 -24.87
C PRO A 58 30.12 2.18 -23.46
N SER A 59 28.94 1.76 -23.00
CA SER A 59 28.76 1.30 -21.60
C SER A 59 29.02 -0.19 -21.37
N ASP A 60 28.98 -0.99 -22.44
CA ASP A 60 29.00 -2.46 -22.43
C ASP A 60 30.42 -3.06 -22.51
N HIS A 61 31.42 -2.28 -22.95
CA HIS A 61 32.81 -2.69 -23.00
C HIS A 61 33.77 -1.51 -22.79
N VAL A 62 35.05 -1.82 -22.53
CA VAL A 62 36.13 -0.81 -22.49
C VAL A 62 36.67 -0.65 -23.92
N PRO A 63 36.55 0.52 -24.56
CA PRO A 63 37.05 0.73 -25.91
C PRO A 63 38.59 0.71 -25.93
N GLU A 64 39.19 0.32 -27.06
CA GLU A 64 40.64 0.13 -27.22
C GLU A 64 41.46 1.34 -26.73
N ILE A 65 41.01 2.56 -27.05
CA ILE A 65 41.66 3.81 -26.62
C ILE A 65 41.74 3.96 -25.09
N ALA A 66 40.84 3.33 -24.34
CA ALA A 66 40.76 3.42 -22.89
C ALA A 66 41.40 2.21 -22.16
N VAL A 67 41.72 1.13 -22.89
CA VAL A 67 42.36 -0.08 -22.33
C VAL A 67 43.68 0.23 -21.61
N PRO A 68 44.59 1.10 -22.11
CA PRO A 68 45.84 1.41 -21.41
C PRO A 68 45.65 2.02 -20.01
N VAL A 69 44.50 2.67 -19.77
CA VAL A 69 44.18 3.31 -18.49
C VAL A 69 43.42 2.36 -17.56
N PHE A 70 42.40 1.66 -18.08
CA PHE A 70 41.52 0.83 -17.25
C PHE A 70 41.90 -0.66 -17.23
N ARG A 71 42.83 -1.10 -18.09
CA ARG A 71 43.29 -2.50 -18.20
C ARG A 71 42.15 -3.51 -18.39
N GLY A 72 41.10 -3.10 -19.10
CA GLY A 72 39.89 -3.91 -19.30
C GLY A 72 38.92 -3.99 -18.10
N ASP A 73 39.18 -3.28 -16.99
CA ASP A 73 38.27 -3.23 -15.84
C ASP A 73 37.01 -2.41 -16.17
N LEU A 74 35.94 -3.12 -16.53
CA LEU A 74 34.66 -2.53 -16.91
C LEU A 74 34.02 -1.71 -15.76
N THR A 75 34.19 -2.12 -14.51
CA THR A 75 33.56 -1.45 -13.36
C THR A 75 34.18 -0.08 -13.11
N ARG A 76 35.52 0.00 -13.14
CA ARG A 76 36.24 1.27 -13.00
C ARG A 76 35.95 2.20 -14.17
N TYR A 77 35.94 1.65 -15.38
CA TYR A 77 35.60 2.38 -16.59
C TYR A 77 34.18 2.94 -16.54
N GLN A 78 33.17 2.14 -16.18
CA GLN A 78 31.78 2.60 -16.07
C GLN A 78 31.63 3.69 -15.00
N SER A 79 32.36 3.59 -13.89
CA SER A 79 32.38 4.61 -12.84
C SER A 79 32.94 5.95 -13.34
N TRP A 80 34.05 5.91 -14.08
CA TRP A 80 34.64 7.08 -14.74
C TRP A 80 33.70 7.67 -15.81
N ARG A 81 33.19 6.84 -16.72
CA ARG A 81 32.24 7.21 -17.76
C ARG A 81 31.01 7.91 -17.17
N ARG A 82 30.50 7.39 -16.06
CA ARG A 82 29.36 7.98 -15.36
C ARG A 82 29.64 9.41 -14.89
N LEU A 83 30.79 9.65 -14.25
CA LEU A 83 31.18 10.98 -13.77
C LEU A 83 31.23 11.99 -14.91
N LEU A 84 31.84 11.62 -16.04
CA LEU A 84 31.95 12.51 -17.19
C LEU A 84 30.59 12.86 -17.80
N LEU A 85 29.72 11.87 -17.96
CA LEU A 85 28.40 12.08 -18.56
C LEU A 85 27.45 12.83 -17.61
N ASP A 86 27.53 12.59 -16.30
CA ASP A 86 26.79 13.39 -15.31
C ASP A 86 27.24 14.85 -15.35
N CYS A 87 28.56 15.08 -15.34
CA CYS A 87 29.13 16.43 -15.46
C CYS A 87 28.67 17.11 -16.75
N GLN A 88 28.76 16.43 -17.89
CA GLN A 88 28.32 16.96 -19.18
C GLN A 88 26.83 17.28 -19.20
N MET A 89 25.98 16.43 -18.63
CA MET A 89 24.53 16.65 -18.55
C MET A 89 24.20 17.87 -17.69
N LEU A 90 24.81 17.97 -16.50
CA LEU A 90 24.57 19.08 -15.57
C LEU A 90 25.06 20.43 -16.12
N GLU A 91 26.18 20.42 -16.84
CA GLU A 91 26.78 21.64 -17.38
C GLU A 91 26.09 22.12 -18.67
N THR A 92 25.63 21.21 -19.52
CA THR A 92 25.01 21.57 -20.81
C THR A 92 23.50 21.67 -20.74
N GLY A 93 22.87 21.00 -19.78
CA GLY A 93 21.42 20.83 -19.75
C GLY A 93 20.88 19.97 -20.89
N CYS A 94 21.74 19.26 -21.65
CA CYS A 94 21.34 18.46 -22.81
C CYS A 94 21.27 16.96 -22.48
N ALA A 95 20.53 16.20 -23.29
CA ALA A 95 20.58 14.74 -23.28
C ALA A 95 21.96 14.25 -23.74
N VAL A 96 22.69 13.54 -22.86
CA VAL A 96 24.06 13.04 -23.14
C VAL A 96 24.10 11.58 -23.56
N ASP A 97 23.07 10.81 -23.23
CA ASP A 97 22.97 9.41 -23.62
C ASP A 97 22.19 9.32 -24.94
N PRO A 98 22.65 8.50 -25.93
CA PRO A 98 21.91 8.30 -27.18
C PRO A 98 20.54 7.66 -26.96
N ASP A 99 20.43 6.85 -25.91
CA ASP A 99 19.19 6.23 -25.48
C ASP A 99 18.46 7.13 -24.47
N PRO A 100 17.24 7.61 -24.79
CA PRO A 100 16.46 8.44 -23.88
C PRO A 100 16.19 7.79 -22.52
N ILE A 101 16.05 6.46 -22.48
CA ILE A 101 15.80 5.73 -21.22
C ILE A 101 17.03 5.79 -20.31
N ALA A 102 18.22 5.62 -20.87
CA ALA A 102 19.48 5.78 -20.12
C ALA A 102 19.64 7.22 -19.60
N GLY A 103 19.24 8.21 -20.39
CA GLY A 103 19.19 9.62 -19.96
C GLY A 103 18.25 9.85 -18.78
N LEU A 104 17.04 9.28 -18.81
CA LEU A 104 16.08 9.34 -17.69
C LEU A 104 16.60 8.63 -16.44
N GLN A 105 17.23 7.47 -16.60
CA GLN A 105 17.88 6.75 -15.50
C GLN A 105 18.99 7.60 -14.86
N ARG A 106 19.75 8.33 -15.67
CA ARG A 106 20.78 9.26 -15.19
C ARG A 106 20.16 10.39 -14.37
N LEU A 107 19.17 11.10 -14.90
CA LEU A 107 18.46 12.17 -14.20
C LEU A 107 17.85 11.70 -12.88
N ALA A 108 17.18 10.54 -12.89
CA ALA A 108 16.57 9.97 -11.71
C ALA A 108 17.60 9.61 -10.62
N ARG A 109 18.76 9.09 -11.01
CA ARG A 109 19.85 8.81 -10.07
C ARG A 109 20.38 10.09 -9.43
N ILE A 110 20.59 11.12 -10.24
CA ILE A 110 21.18 12.40 -9.82
C ILE A 110 20.24 13.13 -8.84
N TYR A 111 18.96 13.23 -9.18
CA TYR A 111 18.03 14.13 -8.49
C TYR A 111 17.04 13.46 -7.55
N ILE A 112 16.76 12.17 -7.72
CA ILE A 112 15.74 11.46 -6.92
C ILE A 112 16.38 10.48 -5.94
N GLY A 113 17.34 9.68 -6.38
CA GLY A 113 18.09 8.77 -5.53
C GLY A 113 18.42 7.43 -6.18
N ARG A 114 19.14 6.58 -5.45
CA ARG A 114 19.77 5.35 -5.98
C ARG A 114 18.77 4.31 -6.50
N SER A 115 17.56 4.22 -5.95
CA SER A 115 16.55 3.23 -6.37
C SER A 115 15.71 3.70 -7.56
N ALA A 116 15.61 5.01 -7.78
CA ALA A 116 14.73 5.59 -8.80
C ALA A 116 15.00 5.12 -10.25
N PRO A 117 16.26 4.93 -10.69
CA PRO A 117 16.55 4.46 -12.04
C PRO A 117 15.92 3.11 -12.38
N SER A 118 15.71 2.25 -11.38
CA SER A 118 15.19 0.89 -11.60
C SER A 118 13.79 0.87 -12.18
N HIS A 119 12.99 1.91 -11.95
CA HIS A 119 11.64 2.01 -12.48
C HIS A 119 11.62 2.16 -14.00
N PHE A 120 12.67 2.72 -14.61
CA PHE A 120 12.75 2.90 -16.06
C PHE A 120 13.17 1.64 -16.84
N TYR A 121 13.61 0.56 -16.18
CA TYR A 121 14.00 -0.67 -16.89
C TYR A 121 12.85 -1.29 -17.69
N ASP A 122 11.66 -1.29 -17.10
CA ASP A 122 10.47 -1.83 -17.77
C ASP A 122 9.78 -0.79 -18.65
N LEU A 123 10.10 0.51 -18.52
CA LEU A 123 9.48 1.56 -19.33
C LEU A 123 9.65 1.28 -20.82
N ARG A 124 10.84 0.89 -21.27
CA ARG A 124 11.08 0.54 -22.68
C ARG A 124 10.15 -0.58 -23.18
N ARG A 125 9.85 -1.55 -22.33
CA ARG A 125 8.99 -2.70 -22.68
C ARG A 125 7.52 -2.34 -22.70
N THR A 126 7.15 -1.24 -22.06
CA THR A 126 5.76 -0.76 -21.98
C THR A 126 5.43 0.30 -23.01
N LEU A 127 6.42 0.96 -23.60
CA LEU A 127 6.20 1.95 -24.65
C LEU A 127 5.93 1.25 -25.99
N PRO A 128 4.95 1.74 -26.79
CA PRO A 128 4.79 1.31 -28.16
C PRO A 128 6.06 1.58 -28.99
N GLU A 129 6.25 0.80 -30.04
CA GLU A 129 7.40 0.96 -30.94
C GLU A 129 7.46 2.38 -31.53
N GLY A 130 8.65 2.99 -31.52
CA GLY A 130 8.88 4.34 -32.02
C GLY A 130 8.45 5.48 -31.09
N ILE A 131 7.80 5.21 -29.96
CA ILE A 131 7.40 6.23 -28.99
C ILE A 131 8.53 6.47 -27.99
N ALA A 132 9.06 7.69 -28.00
CA ALA A 132 10.01 8.18 -27.01
C ALA A 132 9.30 8.68 -25.74
N PRO A 133 9.95 8.65 -24.56
CA PRO A 133 9.36 9.14 -23.31
C PRO A 133 8.88 10.60 -23.36
N CYS A 134 9.56 11.46 -24.12
CA CYS A 134 9.19 12.87 -24.26
C CYS A 134 7.92 13.10 -25.10
N GLN A 135 7.47 12.09 -25.85
CA GLN A 135 6.24 12.15 -26.65
C GLN A 135 5.01 11.71 -25.86
N LEU A 136 5.18 11.25 -24.62
CA LEU A 136 4.07 10.89 -23.77
C LEU A 136 3.28 12.14 -23.36
N ASP A 137 1.97 12.10 -23.57
CA ASP A 137 1.03 13.01 -22.94
C ASP A 137 0.09 12.23 -22.00
N ARG A 138 -0.90 12.91 -21.44
CA ARG A 138 -1.88 12.29 -20.54
C ARG A 138 -2.64 11.15 -21.21
N ASP A 139 -3.16 11.39 -22.40
CA ASP A 139 -4.11 10.50 -23.06
C ASP A 139 -3.40 9.24 -23.58
N LEU A 140 -2.24 9.41 -24.20
CA LEU A 140 -1.37 8.31 -24.63
C LEU A 140 -0.91 7.48 -23.43
N SER A 141 -0.54 8.12 -22.32
CA SER A 141 -0.13 7.39 -21.11
C SER A 141 -1.28 6.58 -20.51
N VAL A 142 -2.50 7.12 -20.52
CA VAL A 142 -3.69 6.37 -20.10
C VAL A 142 -3.96 5.20 -21.04
N ALA A 143 -3.88 5.40 -22.35
CA ALA A 143 -4.11 4.35 -23.34
C ALA A 143 -3.10 3.19 -23.19
N ILE A 144 -1.80 3.50 -23.06
CA ILE A 144 -0.75 2.51 -22.79
C ILE A 144 -1.05 1.78 -21.47
N PHE A 145 -1.32 2.53 -20.40
CA PHE A 145 -1.58 1.97 -19.08
C PHE A 145 -2.72 0.94 -19.05
N LEU A 146 -3.79 1.19 -19.82
CA LEU A 146 -4.93 0.30 -19.91
C LEU A 146 -4.62 -1.03 -20.60
N GLN A 147 -3.65 -1.06 -21.50
CA GLN A 147 -3.21 -2.27 -22.21
C GLN A 147 -2.22 -3.12 -21.39
N LEU A 148 -1.55 -2.52 -20.41
CA LEU A 148 -0.61 -3.23 -19.53
C LEU A 148 -1.34 -3.99 -18.44
N ASP A 149 -0.73 -5.06 -17.93
CA ASP A 149 -1.21 -5.82 -16.78
C ASP A 149 -0.14 -5.97 -15.69
N GLY A 150 -0.58 -6.48 -14.53
CA GLY A 150 0.26 -6.91 -13.41
C GLY A 150 1.47 -6.02 -13.10
N ARG A 151 2.67 -6.60 -13.26
CA ARG A 151 3.94 -5.93 -12.92
C ARG A 151 4.23 -4.73 -13.84
N PHE A 152 3.92 -4.84 -15.12
CA PHE A 152 4.26 -3.83 -16.12
C PHE A 152 3.40 -2.58 -15.94
N ARG A 153 2.12 -2.76 -15.61
CA ARG A 153 1.22 -1.66 -15.26
C ARG A 153 1.74 -0.84 -14.08
N ASN A 154 2.22 -1.51 -13.02
CA ASN A 154 2.79 -0.84 -11.85
C ASN A 154 4.13 -0.17 -12.15
N ALA A 155 5.01 -0.82 -12.91
CA ALA A 155 6.29 -0.25 -13.32
C ALA A 155 6.12 1.00 -14.19
N PHE A 156 5.17 0.96 -15.14
CA PHE A 156 4.82 2.12 -15.97
C PHE A 156 4.32 3.29 -15.13
N ARG A 157 3.37 3.07 -14.22
CA ARG A 157 2.86 4.11 -13.30
C ARG A 157 3.95 4.72 -12.43
N ASN A 158 4.89 3.91 -11.92
CA ASN A 158 6.02 4.41 -11.14
C ASN A 158 6.98 5.24 -12.00
N SER A 159 7.22 4.82 -13.25
CA SER A 159 8.04 5.59 -14.21
C SER A 159 7.44 6.97 -14.48
N ILE A 160 6.14 7.04 -14.78
CA ILE A 160 5.42 8.30 -15.00
C ILE A 160 5.53 9.21 -13.76
N SER A 161 5.31 8.65 -12.57
CA SER A 161 5.44 9.40 -11.31
C SER A 161 6.85 10.00 -11.13
N ILE A 162 7.90 9.27 -11.53
CA ILE A 162 9.28 9.79 -11.45
C ILE A 162 9.52 10.85 -12.52
N MET A 163 9.00 10.67 -13.74
CA MET A 163 9.08 11.70 -14.79
C MET A 163 8.41 13.00 -14.37
N ASP A 164 7.22 12.93 -13.76
CA ASP A 164 6.53 14.09 -13.20
C ASP A 164 7.32 14.79 -12.08
N ARG A 165 8.03 14.03 -11.24
CA ARG A 165 8.92 14.61 -10.23
C ARG A 165 10.15 15.27 -10.85
N LEU A 166 10.70 14.69 -11.92
CA LEU A 166 11.80 15.29 -12.67
C LEU A 166 11.39 16.60 -13.36
N GLN A 167 10.09 16.82 -13.62
CA GLN A 167 9.57 18.11 -14.07
C GLN A 167 9.78 19.25 -13.04
N ASP A 168 10.22 19.00 -11.81
CA ASP A 168 10.60 20.07 -10.88
C ASP A 168 12.07 20.48 -11.00
N VAL A 169 12.86 19.76 -11.79
CA VAL A 169 14.29 19.97 -11.93
C VAL A 169 14.58 20.74 -13.22
N PRO A 170 15.13 21.97 -13.17
CA PRO A 170 15.39 22.78 -14.37
C PRO A 170 16.25 22.08 -15.42
N VAL A 171 17.34 21.42 -14.99
CA VAL A 171 18.23 20.66 -15.88
C VAL A 171 17.49 19.50 -16.56
N ALA A 172 16.61 18.80 -15.84
CA ALA A 172 15.86 17.70 -16.41
C ALA A 172 14.90 18.18 -17.52
N LYS A 173 14.23 19.33 -17.33
CA LYS A 173 13.39 19.95 -18.36
C LYS A 173 14.19 20.33 -19.60
N SER A 174 15.38 20.92 -19.44
CA SER A 174 16.17 21.39 -20.57
C SER A 174 16.71 20.25 -21.44
N THR A 175 16.79 19.02 -20.91
CA THR A 175 17.31 17.88 -21.69
C THR A 175 16.45 17.46 -22.87
N GLY A 176 15.16 17.82 -22.88
CA GLY A 176 14.18 17.34 -23.86
C GLY A 176 13.80 15.86 -23.70
N LEU A 177 14.20 15.21 -22.60
CA LEU A 177 13.88 13.80 -22.31
C LEU A 177 12.50 13.62 -21.67
N LEU A 178 11.95 14.67 -21.07
CA LEU A 178 10.66 14.65 -20.41
C LEU A 178 9.54 15.09 -21.37
N PRO A 179 8.29 14.67 -21.12
CA PRO A 179 7.09 15.24 -21.72
C PRO A 179 7.06 16.77 -21.65
N SER A 180 6.31 17.40 -22.54
CA SER A 180 6.11 18.86 -22.50
C SER A 180 5.39 19.32 -21.23
N GLU A 181 4.48 18.48 -20.70
CA GLU A 181 3.69 18.75 -19.50
C GLU A 181 3.76 17.58 -18.51
N ARG A 182 3.29 17.79 -17.28
CA ARG A 182 3.11 16.69 -16.32
C ARG A 182 1.97 15.79 -16.77
N ILE A 183 2.19 14.48 -16.73
CA ILE A 183 1.17 13.47 -17.08
C ILE A 183 0.16 13.30 -15.94
N GLY A 184 0.61 13.48 -14.70
CA GLY A 184 -0.21 13.30 -13.51
C GLY A 184 -0.46 11.84 -13.15
N GLY A 185 -1.22 11.65 -12.06
CA GLY A 185 -1.53 10.32 -11.53
C GLY A 185 -2.30 9.46 -12.54
N LEU A 186 -1.72 8.34 -12.96
CA LEU A 186 -2.46 7.32 -13.73
C LEU A 186 -3.53 6.66 -12.86
N PRO A 187 -4.64 6.18 -13.46
CA PRO A 187 -5.70 5.49 -12.74
C PRO A 187 -5.15 4.33 -11.91
N LYS A 188 -5.62 4.18 -10.69
CA LYS A 188 -5.28 3.04 -9.82
C LYS A 188 -6.33 1.96 -9.98
N GLU A 189 -6.00 0.71 -9.66
CA GLU A 189 -6.94 -0.41 -9.78
C GLU A 189 -8.27 -0.17 -9.04
N TYR A 190 -8.23 0.59 -7.95
CA TYR A 190 -9.38 0.97 -7.13
C TYR A 190 -10.09 2.27 -7.56
N ASP A 191 -9.68 2.91 -8.65
CA ASP A 191 -10.37 4.07 -9.22
C ASP A 191 -11.56 3.59 -10.05
N HIS A 192 -12.53 2.96 -9.40
CA HIS A 192 -13.64 2.28 -10.08
C HIS A 192 -14.47 3.21 -10.98
N VAL A 193 -14.61 4.48 -10.60
CA VAL A 193 -15.29 5.51 -11.40
C VAL A 193 -14.55 5.81 -12.70
N PHE A 194 -13.21 5.70 -12.72
CA PHE A 194 -12.44 5.87 -13.95
C PHE A 194 -12.74 4.76 -14.96
N PHE A 195 -12.77 3.50 -14.52
CA PHE A 195 -13.02 2.34 -15.40
C PHE A 195 -14.50 2.14 -15.74
N ALA A 196 -15.40 2.60 -14.88
CA ALA A 196 -16.83 2.53 -15.08
C ALA A 196 -17.47 3.86 -14.62
N PRO A 197 -17.44 4.89 -15.48
CA PRO A 197 -18.04 6.19 -15.19
C PRO A 197 -19.49 6.03 -14.75
N LEU A 198 -19.84 6.72 -13.66
CA LEU A 198 -21.20 6.68 -13.11
C LEU A 198 -22.13 7.51 -14.01
N PRO A 199 -23.30 6.99 -14.43
CA PRO A 199 -24.31 7.79 -15.10
C PRO A 199 -24.88 8.85 -14.14
N GLU A 200 -25.37 9.96 -14.69
CA GLU A 200 -25.76 11.16 -13.91
C GLU A 200 -26.70 10.88 -12.71
N PRO A 201 -27.75 10.03 -12.83
CA PRO A 201 -28.62 9.73 -11.69
C PRO A 201 -27.86 9.04 -10.54
N LEU A 202 -27.06 8.01 -10.85
CA LEU A 202 -26.24 7.32 -9.86
C LEU A 202 -25.12 8.21 -9.32
N LYS A 203 -24.56 9.09 -10.15
CA LYS A 203 -23.51 10.04 -9.75
C LYS A 203 -24.03 11.04 -8.72
N SER A 204 -25.22 11.60 -8.93
CA SER A 204 -25.86 12.52 -7.98
C SER A 204 -26.07 11.87 -6.61
N GLU A 205 -26.55 10.62 -6.59
CA GLU A 205 -26.74 9.85 -5.36
C GLU A 205 -25.40 9.45 -4.70
N TYR A 206 -24.40 9.12 -5.51
CA TYR A 206 -23.04 8.81 -5.05
C TYR A 206 -22.39 10.02 -4.38
N ASP A 207 -22.45 11.20 -4.98
CA ASP A 207 -21.80 12.42 -4.47
C ASP A 207 -22.42 12.89 -3.14
N ALA A 208 -23.69 12.56 -2.89
CA ALA A 208 -24.40 12.88 -1.64
C ALA A 208 -24.08 11.94 -0.45
N LEU A 209 -23.34 10.85 -0.67
CA LEU A 209 -23.10 9.80 0.33
C LEU A 209 -21.69 9.85 0.93
N PRO A 210 -21.47 9.29 2.14
CA PRO A 210 -20.14 9.24 2.72
C PRO A 210 -19.21 8.27 1.98
N ARG A 211 -17.90 8.46 2.17
CA ARG A 211 -16.82 7.73 1.48
C ARG A 211 -16.99 6.19 1.46
N PRO A 212 -17.38 5.51 2.56
CA PRO A 212 -17.52 4.04 2.55
C PRO A 212 -18.62 3.53 1.62
N GLU A 213 -19.68 4.31 1.42
CA GLU A 213 -20.78 4.05 0.52
C GLU A 213 -20.43 4.39 -0.91
N GLN A 214 -19.77 5.53 -1.13
CA GLN A 214 -19.19 5.88 -2.41
C GLN A 214 -18.33 4.74 -2.95
N ASN A 215 -17.37 4.26 -2.15
CA ASN A 215 -16.50 3.15 -2.55
C ASN A 215 -17.31 1.89 -2.90
N ALA A 216 -18.34 1.56 -2.12
CA ALA A 216 -19.20 0.40 -2.38
C ALA A 216 -19.98 0.56 -3.70
N ILE A 217 -20.58 1.74 -3.93
CA ILE A 217 -21.36 2.05 -5.13
C ILE A 217 -20.48 1.99 -6.37
N ALA A 218 -19.32 2.66 -6.36
CA ALA A 218 -18.43 2.67 -7.50
C ALA A 218 -17.89 1.27 -7.82
N PHE A 219 -17.53 0.48 -6.80
CA PHE A 219 -17.10 -0.90 -6.98
C PHE A 219 -18.21 -1.78 -7.57
N VAL A 220 -19.39 -1.77 -6.94
CA VAL A 220 -20.53 -2.60 -7.36
C VAL A 220 -21.03 -2.22 -8.75
N HIS A 221 -21.07 -0.93 -9.08
CA HIS A 221 -21.39 -0.46 -10.43
C HIS A 221 -20.39 -1.01 -11.45
N ARG A 222 -19.09 -0.95 -11.16
CA ARG A 222 -18.06 -1.49 -12.07
C ARG A 222 -18.24 -3.00 -12.29
N VAL A 223 -18.49 -3.76 -11.22
CA VAL A 223 -18.78 -5.21 -11.34
C VAL A 223 -20.03 -5.46 -12.17
N ALA A 224 -21.12 -4.73 -11.90
CA ALA A 224 -22.37 -4.84 -12.67
C ALA A 224 -22.17 -4.54 -14.16
N ARG A 225 -21.31 -3.58 -14.50
CA ARG A 225 -20.94 -3.26 -15.89
C ARG A 225 -20.12 -4.37 -16.55
N MET A 226 -19.18 -4.98 -15.83
CA MET A 226 -18.34 -6.07 -16.34
C MET A 226 -19.14 -7.35 -16.59
N GLU A 227 -20.13 -7.63 -15.74
CA GLU A 227 -21.08 -8.76 -15.87
C GLU A 227 -22.23 -8.48 -16.85
N GLY A 228 -22.26 -7.30 -17.49
CA GLY A 228 -23.33 -6.93 -18.42
C GLY A 228 -24.71 -6.74 -17.77
N LEU A 229 -24.79 -6.68 -16.44
CA LEU A 229 -26.03 -6.41 -15.70
C LEU A 229 -26.52 -4.96 -15.87
N VAL A 230 -25.59 -4.06 -16.24
CA VAL A 230 -25.87 -2.65 -16.55
C VAL A 230 -25.12 -2.25 -17.82
N LEU A 231 -25.80 -1.56 -18.73
CA LEU A 231 -25.23 -1.10 -20.00
C LEU A 231 -24.51 0.26 -19.88
N ALA A 232 -23.62 0.54 -20.83
CA ALA A 232 -22.84 1.77 -20.86
C ALA A 232 -23.76 2.95 -21.16
N GLY A 233 -23.68 4.03 -20.38
CA GLY A 233 -24.50 5.22 -20.62
C GLY A 233 -25.98 5.07 -20.29
N GLN A 234 -26.42 3.91 -19.78
CA GLN A 234 -27.78 3.73 -19.29
C GLN A 234 -27.99 4.63 -18.06
N PRO A 235 -29.06 5.44 -18.01
CA PRO A 235 -29.31 6.35 -16.89
C PRO A 235 -29.89 5.59 -15.69
N ILE A 236 -29.05 4.80 -15.02
CA ILE A 236 -29.43 4.06 -13.82
C ILE A 236 -29.16 4.88 -12.56
N GLY A 237 -29.95 4.65 -11.50
CA GLY A 237 -29.69 5.09 -10.12
C GLY A 237 -29.49 3.92 -9.16
N LEU A 238 -29.44 4.19 -7.85
CA LEU A 238 -29.32 3.16 -6.80
C LEU A 238 -30.53 2.21 -6.79
N LYS A 239 -31.71 2.67 -7.22
CA LYS A 239 -32.91 1.84 -7.31
C LYS A 239 -32.73 0.69 -8.29
N ASP A 240 -32.10 0.98 -9.43
CA ASP A 240 -31.84 0.00 -10.50
C ASP A 240 -30.67 -0.90 -10.11
N LEU A 241 -29.57 -0.31 -9.62
CA LEU A 241 -28.39 -1.06 -9.18
C LEU A 241 -28.69 -2.00 -8.00
N GLY A 242 -29.60 -1.60 -7.12
CA GLY A 242 -30.09 -2.40 -6.00
C GLY A 242 -31.36 -3.20 -6.32
N ALA A 243 -31.79 -3.33 -7.58
CA ALA A 243 -32.95 -4.15 -7.94
C ALA A 243 -32.74 -5.62 -7.51
N PRO A 244 -33.77 -6.34 -7.03
CA PRO A 244 -33.58 -7.68 -6.46
C PRO A 244 -32.87 -8.67 -7.41
N ALA A 245 -33.23 -8.65 -8.69
CA ALA A 245 -32.59 -9.49 -9.71
C ALA A 245 -31.10 -9.15 -9.91
N VAL A 246 -30.76 -7.85 -9.92
CA VAL A 246 -29.37 -7.37 -10.06
C VAL A 246 -28.56 -7.73 -8.82
N VAL A 247 -29.10 -7.51 -7.62
CA VAL A 247 -28.45 -7.85 -6.35
C VAL A 247 -28.20 -9.35 -6.22
N GLU A 248 -29.18 -10.18 -6.59
CA GLU A 248 -29.03 -11.63 -6.52
C GLU A 248 -27.95 -12.11 -7.49
N ALA A 249 -27.95 -11.62 -8.73
CA ALA A 249 -26.88 -11.91 -9.70
C ALA A 249 -25.51 -11.45 -9.16
N LEU A 250 -25.41 -10.22 -8.65
CA LEU A 250 -24.18 -9.66 -8.10
C LEU A 250 -23.63 -10.47 -6.91
N ARG A 251 -24.47 -11.08 -6.08
CA ARG A 251 -24.03 -11.91 -4.94
C ARG A 251 -23.32 -13.19 -5.37
N GLN A 252 -23.62 -13.70 -6.56
CA GLN A 252 -23.01 -14.92 -7.08
C GLN A 252 -21.60 -14.68 -7.62
N VAL A 253 -21.32 -13.47 -8.10
CA VAL A 253 -20.03 -13.06 -8.67
C VAL A 253 -18.91 -13.13 -7.64
N ASP A 254 -17.77 -13.73 -8.00
CA ASP A 254 -16.51 -13.56 -7.29
C ASP A 254 -15.68 -12.48 -7.98
N PRO A 255 -15.32 -11.36 -7.32
CA PRO A 255 -14.45 -10.35 -7.91
C PRO A 255 -13.12 -10.90 -8.42
N ALA A 256 -12.61 -12.00 -7.86
CA ALA A 256 -11.38 -12.62 -8.33
C ALA A 256 -11.49 -13.12 -9.78
N ASP A 257 -12.67 -13.64 -10.17
CA ASP A 257 -12.93 -14.13 -11.53
C ASP A 257 -12.92 -12.98 -12.56
N LEU A 258 -13.20 -11.76 -12.10
CA LEU A 258 -13.13 -10.52 -12.87
C LEU A 258 -11.73 -9.86 -12.83
N GLY A 259 -10.73 -10.54 -12.26
CA GLY A 259 -9.35 -10.05 -12.18
C GLY A 259 -9.09 -9.07 -11.03
N PHE A 260 -10.00 -8.94 -10.06
CA PHE A 260 -9.75 -8.12 -8.87
C PHE A 260 -8.97 -8.90 -7.80
N SER A 261 -7.83 -8.34 -7.36
CA SER A 261 -7.08 -8.90 -6.22
C SER A 261 -7.74 -8.59 -4.86
N ARG A 262 -8.54 -7.51 -4.80
CA ARG A 262 -9.32 -7.06 -3.65
C ARG A 262 -10.56 -6.30 -4.13
N PRO A 263 -11.65 -6.27 -3.33
CA PRO A 263 -11.87 -6.97 -2.06
C PRO A 263 -12.11 -8.48 -2.25
N SER A 264 -12.05 -9.26 -1.15
CA SER A 264 -12.49 -10.67 -1.16
C SER A 264 -14.00 -10.80 -1.35
N LYS A 265 -14.49 -11.96 -1.83
CA LYS A 265 -15.94 -12.24 -1.99
C LYS A 265 -16.77 -11.85 -0.77
N ALA A 266 -16.33 -12.22 0.44
CA ALA A 266 -17.04 -11.87 1.68
C ALA A 266 -17.13 -10.36 1.94
N ASN A 267 -16.10 -9.59 1.60
CA ASN A 267 -16.13 -8.12 1.73
C ASN A 267 -16.89 -7.45 0.59
N TYR A 268 -16.83 -8.02 -0.61
CA TYR A 268 -17.64 -7.60 -1.75
C TYR A 268 -19.14 -7.76 -1.46
N ILE A 269 -19.58 -8.88 -0.87
CA ILE A 269 -20.97 -9.06 -0.45
C ILE A 269 -21.42 -7.95 0.52
N LYS A 270 -20.53 -7.44 1.38
CA LYS A 270 -20.83 -6.27 2.23
C LYS A 270 -21.04 -5.00 1.41
N TYR A 271 -20.33 -4.82 0.29
CA TYR A 271 -20.56 -3.69 -0.62
C TYR A 271 -21.91 -3.81 -1.33
N VAL A 272 -22.27 -5.00 -1.83
CA VAL A 272 -23.60 -5.25 -2.41
C VAL A 272 -24.71 -4.96 -1.39
N ASN A 273 -24.57 -5.45 -0.16
CA ASN A 273 -25.53 -5.19 0.91
C ASN A 273 -25.62 -3.70 1.29
N ARG A 274 -24.53 -2.93 1.17
CA ARG A 274 -24.55 -1.48 1.36
C ARG A 274 -25.34 -0.77 0.27
N VAL A 275 -25.19 -1.18 -0.99
CA VAL A 275 -25.98 -0.66 -2.11
C VAL A 275 -27.46 -0.96 -1.90
N GLU A 276 -27.81 -2.20 -1.55
CA GLU A 276 -29.20 -2.60 -1.24
C GLU A 276 -29.78 -1.81 -0.05
N PHE A 277 -28.98 -1.62 1.01
CA PHE A 277 -29.37 -0.80 2.16
C PHE A 277 -29.66 0.65 1.76
N ARG A 278 -28.81 1.25 0.92
CA ARG A 278 -29.00 2.64 0.46
C ARG A 278 -30.16 2.81 -0.50
N LYS A 279 -30.41 1.83 -1.37
CA LYS A 279 -31.65 1.78 -2.17
C LYS A 279 -32.90 1.91 -1.29
N ASN A 280 -32.91 1.25 -0.13
CA ASN A 280 -34.04 1.28 0.81
C ASN A 280 -34.03 2.52 1.73
N GLY A 281 -33.39 3.62 1.32
CA GLY A 281 -33.33 4.88 2.08
C GLY A 281 -32.43 4.83 3.31
N GLY A 282 -31.57 3.80 3.45
CA GLY A 282 -30.76 3.61 4.65
C GLY A 282 -31.58 3.18 5.88
N ILE A 283 -32.81 2.71 5.67
CA ILE A 283 -33.57 2.03 6.71
C ILE A 283 -33.06 0.59 6.72
N ARG A 284 -32.50 0.14 7.85
CA ARG A 284 -32.19 -1.28 8.01
C ARG A 284 -33.54 -1.98 7.96
N LYS A 285 -33.85 -2.68 6.87
CA LYS A 285 -34.80 -3.78 6.96
C LYS A 285 -34.20 -4.71 7.99
N CYS A 286 -34.71 -4.64 9.22
CA CYS A 286 -34.64 -5.76 10.12
C CYS A 286 -35.35 -6.88 9.37
N TYR A 287 -34.58 -7.67 8.64
CA TYR A 287 -35.03 -8.99 8.24
C TYR A 287 -35.27 -9.69 9.57
N VAL A 288 -36.53 -9.73 9.98
CA VAL A 288 -37.02 -10.59 11.05
C VAL A 288 -37.48 -11.83 10.29
N PRO A 289 -36.64 -12.87 10.14
CA PRO A 289 -37.16 -14.17 9.77
C PRO A 289 -38.25 -14.53 10.80
N PRO A 290 -39.29 -15.29 10.41
CA PRO A 290 -40.33 -15.73 11.35
C PRO A 290 -39.66 -16.22 12.62
N GLU A 291 -39.99 -15.60 13.76
CA GLU A 291 -39.16 -15.62 14.97
C GLU A 291 -38.79 -17.05 15.35
N ASP A 292 -37.56 -17.45 15.02
CA ASP A 292 -36.93 -18.64 15.58
C ASP A 292 -37.05 -18.50 17.11
N PRO A 293 -37.76 -19.42 17.79
CA PRO A 293 -37.96 -19.35 19.23
C PRO A 293 -36.64 -19.15 19.99
N VAL A 294 -35.55 -19.76 19.50
CA VAL A 294 -34.22 -19.64 20.06
C VAL A 294 -33.69 -18.21 19.95
N GLU A 295 -33.80 -17.60 18.76
CA GLU A 295 -33.33 -16.24 18.50
C GLU A 295 -34.12 -15.23 19.34
N ARG A 296 -35.43 -15.45 19.48
CA ARG A 296 -36.32 -14.63 20.32
C ARG A 296 -35.92 -14.69 21.79
N ASP A 297 -35.65 -15.87 22.32
CA ASP A 297 -35.35 -16.05 23.74
C ASP A 297 -33.98 -15.46 24.10
N TRP A 298 -32.98 -15.62 23.22
CA TRP A 298 -31.68 -14.92 23.36
C TRP A 298 -31.84 -13.39 23.28
N LYS A 299 -32.68 -12.88 22.38
CA LYS A 299 -32.95 -11.44 22.26
C LYS A 299 -33.64 -10.90 23.51
N ARG A 300 -34.59 -11.65 24.08
CA ARG A 300 -35.26 -11.29 25.34
C ARG A 300 -34.24 -11.19 26.48
N LEU A 301 -33.37 -12.19 26.64
CA LEU A 301 -32.29 -12.17 27.62
C LEU A 301 -31.39 -10.93 27.47
N PHE A 302 -30.97 -10.60 26.24
CA PHE A 302 -30.11 -9.44 26.01
C PHE A 302 -30.80 -8.09 26.31
N ASN A 303 -32.12 -8.01 26.11
CA ASN A 303 -32.88 -6.82 26.46
C ASN A 303 -32.98 -6.68 27.99
N GLU A 304 -33.31 -7.74 28.71
CA GLU A 304 -33.38 -7.71 30.18
C GLU A 304 -32.02 -7.37 30.82
N ILE A 305 -30.92 -7.91 30.29
CA ILE A 305 -29.57 -7.52 30.75
C ILE A 305 -29.32 -6.02 30.54
N ARG A 306 -29.77 -5.46 29.42
CA ARG A 306 -29.59 -4.03 29.11
C ARG A 306 -30.42 -3.14 30.04
N GLU A 307 -31.62 -3.61 30.40
CA GLU A 307 -32.53 -2.87 31.28
C GLU A 307 -32.10 -2.94 32.75
N HIS A 308 -31.59 -4.08 33.21
CA HIS A 308 -31.34 -4.34 34.64
C HIS A 308 -29.85 -4.30 35.05
N VAL A 309 -28.90 -4.25 34.12
CA VAL A 309 -27.45 -4.30 34.44
C VAL A 309 -26.69 -3.15 33.78
N MET A 310 -26.37 -2.10 34.54
CA MET A 310 -25.74 -0.85 34.06
C MET A 310 -24.23 -0.95 33.72
N SER A 311 -23.77 -1.99 33.02
CA SER A 311 -22.35 -2.17 32.68
C SER A 311 -22.14 -2.55 31.21
N PRO A 312 -21.11 -2.03 30.51
CA PRO A 312 -20.81 -2.44 29.14
C PRO A 312 -20.27 -3.88 29.17
N ALA A 313 -20.70 -4.85 28.39
CA ALA A 313 -21.73 -4.94 27.36
C ALA A 313 -21.93 -6.45 27.07
N PRO A 314 -23.05 -6.88 26.44
CA PRO A 314 -23.42 -8.26 26.08
C PRO A 314 -22.41 -9.09 25.23
N PHE A 315 -21.19 -8.60 25.00
CA PHE A 315 -20.19 -9.25 24.15
C PHE A 315 -19.63 -10.56 24.74
N SER A 316 -19.48 -10.71 26.06
CA SER A 316 -18.98 -11.97 26.64
C SER A 316 -19.95 -13.12 26.43
N LEU A 317 -21.25 -12.84 26.45
CA LEU A 317 -22.32 -13.81 26.20
C LEU A 317 -22.48 -14.17 24.72
N SER A 318 -21.99 -13.34 23.80
CA SER A 318 -22.13 -13.57 22.36
C SER A 318 -21.45 -14.86 21.90
N ASN A 319 -20.38 -15.29 22.57
CA ASN A 319 -19.69 -16.56 22.27
C ASN A 319 -20.54 -17.76 22.65
N VAL A 320 -21.20 -17.72 23.81
CA VAL A 320 -22.12 -18.78 24.27
C VAL A 320 -23.35 -18.81 23.38
N ALA A 321 -23.98 -17.65 23.16
CA ALA A 321 -25.17 -17.53 22.32
C ALA A 321 -24.94 -18.03 20.89
N LYS A 322 -23.77 -17.75 20.31
CA LYS A 322 -23.44 -18.21 18.96
C LYS A 322 -23.37 -19.74 18.88
N LEU A 323 -22.77 -20.40 19.87
CA LEU A 323 -22.64 -21.87 19.89
C LEU A 323 -23.98 -22.52 20.21
N ALA A 324 -24.70 -22.01 21.21
CA ALA A 324 -26.04 -22.48 21.57
C ALA A 324 -27.03 -22.41 20.39
N LYS A 325 -26.99 -21.31 19.60
CA LYS A 325 -27.81 -21.15 18.40
C LYS A 325 -27.46 -22.14 17.29
N GLN A 326 -26.21 -22.60 17.20
CA GLN A 326 -25.84 -23.64 16.24
C GLN A 326 -26.47 -24.99 16.59
N ASP A 327 -26.71 -25.21 17.89
CA ASP A 327 -27.35 -26.41 18.43
C ASP A 327 -28.88 -26.25 18.59
N GLY A 328 -29.43 -25.09 18.20
CA GLY A 328 -30.86 -24.80 18.33
C GLY A 328 -31.35 -24.64 19.78
N LEU A 329 -30.48 -24.16 20.68
CA LEU A 329 -30.79 -24.03 22.12
C LEU A 329 -30.98 -22.58 22.55
N GLY A 330 -32.11 -22.31 23.21
CA GLY A 330 -32.39 -21.09 23.95
C GLY A 330 -31.58 -21.01 25.26
N PRO A 331 -31.47 -19.82 25.87
CA PRO A 331 -30.61 -19.62 27.03
C PRO A 331 -31.08 -20.39 28.29
N GLY A 332 -32.39 -20.61 28.45
CA GLY A 332 -32.96 -21.41 29.55
C GLY A 332 -32.84 -22.93 29.34
N GLU A 333 -32.57 -23.38 28.11
CA GLU A 333 -32.45 -24.80 27.74
C GLU A 333 -31.02 -25.33 27.92
N LEU A 334 -30.05 -24.45 28.21
CA LEU A 334 -28.66 -24.84 28.39
C LEU A 334 -28.48 -25.62 29.70
N THR A 335 -27.81 -26.77 29.59
CA THR A 335 -27.51 -27.64 30.73
C THR A 335 -26.01 -27.60 31.09
N ARG A 336 -25.66 -27.97 32.32
CA ARG A 336 -24.25 -28.12 32.74
C ARG A 336 -23.47 -29.08 31.84
N GLN A 337 -24.13 -30.12 31.33
CA GLN A 337 -23.53 -31.08 30.41
C GLN A 337 -23.15 -30.41 29.10
N TRP A 338 -24.05 -29.62 28.51
CA TRP A 338 -23.79 -28.88 27.28
C TRP A 338 -22.59 -27.93 27.42
N PHE A 339 -22.50 -27.20 28.53
CA PHE A 339 -21.37 -26.29 28.78
C PHE A 339 -20.03 -27.04 28.81
N ARG A 340 -19.96 -28.20 29.47
CA ARG A 340 -18.74 -29.01 29.56
C ARG A 340 -18.35 -29.61 28.22
N GLU A 341 -19.30 -30.19 27.50
CA GLU A 341 -19.06 -30.78 26.18
C GLU A 341 -18.61 -29.72 25.18
N THR A 342 -19.27 -28.56 25.18
CA THR A 342 -18.91 -27.42 24.34
C THR A 342 -17.51 -26.92 24.68
N GLU A 343 -17.19 -26.72 25.97
CA GLU A 343 -15.86 -26.27 26.40
C GLU A 343 -14.74 -27.22 25.93
N ASN A 344 -14.93 -28.53 26.10
CA ASN A 344 -13.96 -29.56 25.71
C ASN A 344 -13.74 -29.64 24.18
N SER A 345 -14.76 -29.26 23.39
CA SER A 345 -14.67 -29.25 21.93
C SER A 345 -13.95 -28.03 21.36
N LEU A 346 -13.76 -26.96 22.14
CA LEU A 346 -13.23 -25.69 21.66
C LEU A 346 -11.69 -25.62 21.72
N PRO A 347 -11.03 -25.08 20.68
CA PRO A 347 -9.61 -24.73 20.76
C PRO A 347 -9.34 -23.70 21.88
N THR A 348 -8.17 -23.78 22.53
CA THR A 348 -7.81 -22.99 23.73
C THR A 348 -8.14 -21.49 23.63
N LYS A 349 -7.91 -20.87 22.45
CA LYS A 349 -8.18 -19.44 22.22
C LYS A 349 -9.67 -19.09 22.20
N ARG A 350 -10.54 -20.01 21.78
CA ARG A 350 -12.02 -19.82 21.81
C ARG A 350 -12.61 -20.23 23.16
N ALA A 351 -12.01 -21.21 23.83
CA ALA A 351 -12.43 -21.66 25.16
C ALA A 351 -12.40 -20.52 26.20
N SER A 352 -11.40 -19.62 26.15
CA SER A 352 -11.33 -18.48 27.10
C SER A 352 -12.52 -17.51 26.95
N GLY A 353 -12.89 -17.16 25.70
CA GLY A 353 -14.04 -16.31 25.42
C GLY A 353 -15.37 -16.98 25.76
N PHE A 354 -15.46 -18.29 25.64
CA PHE A 354 -16.61 -19.09 26.07
C PHE A 354 -16.74 -19.09 27.61
N ARG A 355 -15.67 -19.43 28.35
CA ARG A 355 -15.62 -19.38 29.83
C ARG A 355 -16.04 -18.03 30.39
N ALA A 356 -15.54 -16.94 29.79
CA ALA A 356 -15.92 -15.59 30.20
C ALA A 356 -17.43 -15.33 30.05
N GLY A 357 -18.06 -15.89 29.01
CA GLY A 357 -19.51 -15.89 28.85
C GLY A 357 -20.21 -16.73 29.91
N CYS A 358 -19.69 -17.92 30.24
CA CYS A 358 -20.26 -18.79 31.26
C CYS A 358 -20.25 -18.15 32.66
N TYR A 359 -19.12 -17.55 33.04
CA TYR A 359 -19.03 -16.78 34.29
C TYR A 359 -20.03 -15.64 34.33
N ARG A 360 -20.30 -15.01 33.19
CA ARG A 360 -21.27 -13.94 33.11
C ARG A 360 -22.70 -14.45 33.27
N LEU A 361 -23.05 -15.61 32.69
CA LEU A 361 -24.36 -16.23 32.91
C LEU A 361 -24.58 -16.57 34.38
N ASP A 362 -23.56 -17.09 35.06
CA ASP A 362 -23.65 -17.38 36.50
C ASP A 362 -23.78 -16.10 37.33
N ASP A 363 -23.05 -15.03 37.00
CA ASP A 363 -23.20 -13.72 37.66
C ASP A 363 -24.62 -13.14 37.49
N LEU A 364 -25.23 -13.33 36.32
CA LEU A 364 -26.57 -12.82 36.02
C LEU A 364 -27.65 -13.47 36.88
N ARG A 365 -27.42 -14.67 37.42
CA ARG A 365 -28.36 -15.32 38.36
C ARG A 365 -28.54 -14.54 39.66
N ALA A 366 -27.58 -13.68 40.03
CA ALA A 366 -27.67 -12.80 41.19
C ALA A 366 -28.33 -11.44 40.87
N THR A 367 -28.86 -11.26 39.65
CA THR A 367 -29.48 -10.00 39.20
C THR A 367 -31.00 -10.14 39.04
N GLN A 368 -31.68 -9.08 38.59
CA GLN A 368 -33.13 -9.05 38.37
C GLN A 368 -33.57 -9.65 37.02
N VAL A 369 -32.67 -10.29 36.27
CA VAL A 369 -33.01 -10.98 35.02
C VAL A 369 -33.94 -12.17 35.31
N SER A 370 -34.94 -12.36 34.46
CA SER A 370 -35.91 -13.46 34.58
C SER A 370 -35.22 -14.83 34.68
N PRO A 371 -35.49 -15.63 35.73
CA PRO A 371 -34.88 -16.94 35.91
C PRO A 371 -35.15 -17.92 34.76
N GLU A 372 -36.27 -17.79 34.06
CA GLU A 372 -36.62 -18.63 32.91
C GLU A 372 -35.73 -18.39 31.68
N LEU A 373 -35.00 -17.28 31.63
CA LEU A 373 -34.05 -16.96 30.57
C LEU A 373 -32.60 -17.32 30.93
N LEU A 374 -32.39 -17.99 32.06
CA LEU A 374 -31.08 -18.42 32.52
C LEU A 374 -31.03 -19.95 32.66
N PRO A 375 -29.86 -20.57 32.48
CA PRO A 375 -29.68 -22.01 32.71
C PRO A 375 -30.10 -22.39 34.14
N GLN A 376 -31.03 -23.33 34.32
CA GLN A 376 -31.61 -23.66 35.64
C GLN A 376 -30.55 -24.06 36.68
N ASP A 377 -29.57 -24.85 36.26
CA ASP A 377 -28.50 -25.38 37.12
C ASP A 377 -27.22 -24.53 37.11
N GLY A 378 -27.19 -23.45 36.34
CA GLY A 378 -25.99 -22.63 36.11
C GLY A 378 -25.03 -23.35 35.18
N THR A 379 -23.87 -22.73 34.91
CA THR A 379 -22.97 -23.25 33.88
C THR A 379 -22.10 -24.40 34.36
N GLY A 380 -21.82 -24.48 35.68
CA GLY A 380 -20.92 -25.47 36.26
C GLY A 380 -19.45 -25.27 35.91
N ILE A 381 -19.10 -24.14 35.28
CA ILE A 381 -17.72 -23.74 34.97
C ILE A 381 -17.26 -22.74 36.04
N HIS A 382 -16.22 -23.09 36.79
CA HIS A 382 -15.72 -22.26 37.88
C HIS A 382 -14.60 -21.31 37.42
N ARG A 383 -14.56 -20.11 37.99
CA ARG A 383 -13.42 -19.19 37.79
C ARG A 383 -12.20 -19.87 38.41
N PRO A 384 -11.04 -19.92 37.72
CA PRO A 384 -9.82 -20.37 38.36
C PRO A 384 -9.57 -19.44 39.55
N THR A 385 -9.67 -19.98 40.75
CA THR A 385 -9.29 -19.27 41.97
C THR A 385 -7.83 -18.89 41.78
N THR A 386 -7.57 -17.59 41.65
CA THR A 386 -6.20 -17.08 41.57
C THR A 386 -5.55 -17.46 42.89
N ASN A 387 -4.72 -18.50 42.87
CA ASN A 387 -4.04 -19.04 44.03
C ASN A 387 -2.98 -18.01 44.46
N THR A 388 -3.44 -16.98 45.17
CA THR A 388 -2.62 -15.93 45.74
C THR A 388 -2.14 -16.46 47.09
N ASN A 389 -0.84 -16.72 47.17
CA ASN A 389 -0.06 -17.21 48.33
C ASN A 389 0.22 -18.72 48.42
N GLN A 390 1.14 -19.19 47.57
CA GLN A 390 2.17 -20.17 47.97
C GLN A 390 3.51 -19.82 47.31
N PHE A 391 4.14 -18.71 47.73
CA PHE A 391 5.57 -18.48 47.54
C PHE A 391 6.08 -17.54 48.64
N THR A 392 6.09 -18.04 49.87
CA THR A 392 6.98 -17.55 50.93
C THR A 392 7.46 -18.73 51.74
N GLN A 393 8.78 -18.79 51.93
CA GLN A 393 9.57 -19.72 52.74
C GLN A 393 9.96 -21.06 52.10
N ASN A 394 11.11 -21.09 51.43
CA ASN A 394 12.32 -21.71 52.00
C ASN A 394 13.56 -21.53 51.11
N GLY A 395 14.62 -20.98 51.71
CA GLY A 395 15.98 -21.52 51.62
C GLY A 395 16.87 -21.23 50.40
N SER A 396 17.68 -20.18 50.54
CA SER A 396 19.15 -20.21 50.36
C SER A 396 19.82 -20.26 48.97
N ASN A 397 20.63 -19.20 48.74
CA ASN A 397 21.82 -19.02 47.88
C ASN A 397 21.66 -18.71 46.37
N PRO A 398 22.64 -18.00 45.75
CA PRO A 398 23.38 -16.79 46.15
C PRO A 398 23.27 -15.69 45.03
N PRO A 399 23.88 -14.49 45.14
CA PRO A 399 23.53 -13.38 44.25
C PRO A 399 24.17 -13.53 42.87
N ALA A 400 23.33 -13.67 41.83
CA ALA A 400 23.74 -13.53 40.44
C ALA A 400 23.71 -12.05 40.05
N THR A 401 24.89 -11.54 39.73
CA THR A 401 25.15 -10.24 39.12
C THR A 401 24.35 -10.07 37.82
N SER A 402 23.59 -8.98 37.72
CA SER A 402 22.98 -8.54 36.45
C SER A 402 23.68 -7.27 35.96
N PRO A 403 24.18 -7.23 34.70
CA PRO A 403 25.06 -6.18 34.20
C PRO A 403 24.28 -5.14 33.38
N TRP A 404 23.34 -4.38 33.98
CA TRP A 404 22.69 -3.26 33.28
C TRP A 404 22.39 -2.10 34.24
N SER A 405 23.45 -1.40 34.66
CA SER A 405 23.35 -0.10 35.34
C SER A 405 24.49 0.82 34.91
N LEU A 406 24.44 1.32 33.68
CA LEU A 406 25.21 2.49 33.26
C LEU A 406 24.37 3.31 32.27
N ALA A 407 23.85 4.44 32.73
CA ALA A 407 23.93 5.74 32.04
C ALA A 407 22.85 6.72 32.55
N VAL A 408 23.08 7.36 33.71
CA VAL A 408 22.66 8.75 33.96
C VAL A 408 23.64 9.37 34.96
N ALA A 409 24.44 10.34 34.51
CA ALA A 409 24.92 11.52 35.26
C ALA A 409 26.31 11.95 34.77
N ALA A 410 26.34 12.94 33.87
CA ALA A 410 27.51 13.81 33.68
C ALA A 410 27.01 15.21 33.29
N ALA A 411 26.54 15.95 34.29
CA ALA A 411 26.41 17.39 34.24
C ALA A 411 26.43 17.92 35.67
N SER A 412 27.59 18.42 36.13
CA SER A 412 27.76 19.52 37.08
C SER A 412 29.16 19.48 37.71
N SER A 413 30.05 20.36 37.25
CA SER A 413 31.03 21.06 38.11
C SER A 413 31.81 22.07 37.26
N ALA A 414 31.21 23.25 37.10
CA ALA A 414 31.96 24.49 37.06
C ALA A 414 32.11 24.96 38.51
N GLY A 415 33.32 25.32 38.93
CA GLY A 415 33.53 25.96 40.24
C GLY A 415 34.93 25.81 40.79
N SER A 416 35.84 26.66 40.30
CA SER A 416 36.97 27.35 40.98
C SER A 416 38.23 27.33 40.15
#